data_AF-A0AA37M6Y1-F1
#
_entry.id   AF-A0AA37M6Y1-F1
#
_cell.length_a   1.000
_cell.length_b   1.000
_cell.length_c   1.000
_cell.angle_alpha   90.00
_cell.angle_beta   90.00
_cell.angle_gamma   90.00
#
_symmetry.space_group_name_H-M   'P 1'
#
loop_
_entity.id
_entity.type
_entity.pdbx_description
1 polymer ?
#
loop_
_entity_poly.entity_id
_entity_poly.type
_entity_poly.pdbx_seq_one_letter_code
_entity_poly.pdbx_strand_id
1 'polypeptide(L)'
;MTLQKALRAYDVDNALGVHTDITQGNWSDVSTMISQATYAGIDTMRVGVLSPNNAWTAPYVDALVGANLKLDFLVDTSVTPAANAAAVASFVKAHPGSVSFVEGPNEPSNWGVTYAGKTGMAGAQAWQADFYAAMKANPVTSAIPVAGPSSWMASASDMINVHSYAQRGDEPDASLKRELDNMTALDPGKPFVITETGYYTLPGSNPNGVDDATQAKLILNTYMDSVSRGAKNVGLFALRDWQNPDWDSYGLYYGDNSPKPSAQALHNLETILNDGGATAASFAPGTLDYTLTAPSDVRSLLMQKSSGEFVVALWREPDVWNEATMQAIKPSAETVQLQLGSAADASIYDPLTGAVATRTAPGVRNLDLTVVDHPVFVTLTATAASPSSAIIGDDSANTLTGDQAANLISGLGGADRLSGSDGDDTLMGGAGNDTLIGGTGADLLIGGSGADLLQGGAGADIYRLGQAGEGIDRIRGFVLGEDAIEVSASAFTGGLVAGANLDGHFTTNTTGHTNAPAGFGQFIYESDASRLWWDKDGAGGAAAVQIATLDRGLDLSASDFKVVT
;
A
#
# COMPACT_ATOMS: atom_id res chain seq x y z
N MET A 1 -24.26 0.66 10.72
CA MET A 1 -23.41 1.70 10.12
C MET A 1 -22.56 2.28 11.22
N THR A 2 -21.25 2.06 11.12
CA THR A 2 -20.27 2.43 12.13
C THR A 2 -19.12 3.12 11.42
N LEU A 3 -18.87 4.39 11.72
CA LEU A 3 -17.65 5.07 11.28
C LEU A 3 -16.46 4.40 11.96
N GLN A 4 -15.60 3.76 11.18
CA GLN A 4 -14.37 3.16 11.69
C GLN A 4 -13.17 3.98 11.21
N LYS A 5 -12.22 4.22 12.13
CA LYS A 5 -10.98 4.92 11.83
C LYS A 5 -9.98 3.93 11.23
N ALA A 6 -9.38 4.31 10.11
CA ALA A 6 -8.39 3.48 9.43
C ALA A 6 -6.99 3.58 10.09
N LEU A 7 -6.19 2.51 9.93
CA LEU A 7 -4.74 2.57 10.05
C LEU A 7 -4.12 3.06 8.73
N ARG A 8 -2.85 3.49 8.75
CA ARG A 8 -2.11 3.72 7.50
C ARG A 8 -1.73 2.36 6.93
N ALA A 9 -1.97 2.14 5.64
CA ALA A 9 -1.48 0.96 4.94
C ALA A 9 0.05 0.86 5.05
N TYR A 10 0.74 1.99 4.92
CA TYR A 10 2.19 2.11 5.15
C TYR A 10 2.65 1.54 6.50
N ASP A 11 1.95 1.82 7.61
CA ASP A 11 2.39 1.33 8.94
C ASP A 11 2.24 -0.18 9.08
N VAL A 12 1.22 -0.74 8.43
CA VAL A 12 1.03 -2.18 8.38
C VAL A 12 2.16 -2.78 7.56
N ASP A 13 2.39 -2.29 6.34
CA ASP A 13 3.43 -2.77 5.42
C ASP A 13 4.85 -2.70 6.03
N ASN A 14 5.19 -1.62 6.73
CA ASN A 14 6.52 -1.40 7.34
C ASN A 14 6.69 -2.06 8.72
N ALA A 15 5.76 -2.92 9.14
CA ALA A 15 5.91 -3.70 10.37
C ALA A 15 6.65 -5.03 10.14
N LEU A 16 6.80 -5.48 8.89
CA LEU A 16 7.39 -6.78 8.56
C LEU A 16 8.90 -6.78 8.77
N GLY A 17 9.37 -7.66 9.66
CA GLY A 17 10.78 -7.93 9.89
C GLY A 17 11.12 -9.39 9.66
N VAL A 18 12.41 -9.71 9.63
CA VAL A 18 12.86 -11.11 9.54
C VAL A 18 14.12 -11.38 10.34
N HIS A 19 14.18 -12.55 10.98
CA HIS A 19 15.40 -13.06 11.60
C HIS A 19 16.41 -13.47 10.53
N THR A 20 17.67 -13.07 10.75
CA THR A 20 18.80 -13.50 9.92
C THR A 20 19.86 -14.25 10.73
N ASP A 21 20.25 -15.42 10.24
CA ASP A 21 21.32 -16.22 10.85
C ASP A 21 22.73 -15.76 10.45
N ILE A 22 22.91 -14.48 10.10
CA ILE A 22 24.20 -13.94 9.65
C ILE A 22 25.25 -14.18 10.73
N THR A 23 24.92 -13.94 12.01
CA THR A 23 25.83 -14.14 13.13
C THR A 23 26.17 -15.60 13.40
N GLN A 24 25.46 -16.54 12.76
CA GLN A 24 25.64 -17.98 12.91
C GLN A 24 26.41 -18.61 11.72
N GLY A 25 26.90 -17.79 10.78
CA GLY A 25 27.72 -18.26 9.65
C GLY A 25 26.91 -18.92 8.53
N ASN A 26 25.58 -18.81 8.55
CA ASN A 26 24.70 -19.48 7.60
C ASN A 26 24.71 -18.82 6.20
N TRP A 27 25.39 -17.68 6.02
CA TRP A 27 25.36 -16.89 4.78
C TRP A 27 26.75 -16.70 4.18
N SER A 28 26.96 -17.27 3.00
CA SER A 28 28.17 -17.04 2.18
C SER A 28 28.05 -15.82 1.28
N ASP A 29 26.83 -15.32 1.04
CA ASP A 29 26.54 -14.21 0.12
C ASP A 29 25.43 -13.30 0.67
N VAL A 30 25.79 -12.05 0.97
CA VAL A 30 24.86 -11.02 1.46
C VAL A 30 23.93 -10.51 0.36
N SER A 31 24.34 -10.60 -0.91
CA SER A 31 23.53 -10.07 -2.02
C SER A 31 22.28 -10.92 -2.26
N THR A 32 22.40 -12.24 -2.17
CA THR A 32 21.24 -13.16 -2.16
C THR A 32 20.27 -12.80 -1.04
N MET A 33 20.76 -12.58 0.18
CA MET A 33 19.92 -12.21 1.32
C MET A 33 19.16 -10.90 1.08
N ILE A 34 19.84 -9.86 0.57
CA ILE A 34 19.20 -8.59 0.21
C ILE A 34 18.12 -8.82 -0.85
N SER A 35 18.41 -9.56 -1.93
CA SER A 35 17.42 -9.84 -2.97
C SER A 35 16.18 -10.59 -2.46
N GLN A 36 16.37 -11.50 -1.51
CA GLN A 36 15.31 -12.28 -0.89
C GLN A 36 14.44 -11.41 0.03
N ALA A 37 15.06 -10.60 0.88
CA ALA A 37 14.34 -9.64 1.71
C ALA A 37 13.54 -8.64 0.85
N THR A 38 14.19 -8.03 -0.16
CA THR A 38 13.54 -7.08 -1.08
C THR A 38 12.38 -7.72 -1.84
N TYR A 39 12.55 -8.95 -2.34
CA TYR A 39 11.46 -9.64 -3.04
C TYR A 39 10.26 -9.86 -2.12
N ALA A 40 10.47 -10.32 -0.88
CA ALA A 40 9.38 -10.58 0.06
C ALA A 40 8.78 -9.30 0.69
N GLY A 41 9.21 -8.11 0.29
CA GLY A 41 8.72 -6.84 0.85
C GLY A 41 9.24 -6.54 2.26
N ILE A 42 10.35 -7.15 2.68
CA ILE A 42 10.90 -6.99 4.02
C ILE A 42 11.84 -5.78 4.05
N ASP A 43 11.56 -4.83 4.94
CA ASP A 43 12.37 -3.62 5.13
C ASP A 43 13.31 -3.69 6.34
N THR A 44 13.08 -4.64 7.26
CA THR A 44 13.76 -4.70 8.56
C THR A 44 14.38 -6.08 8.83
N MET A 45 15.66 -6.10 9.21
CA MET A 45 16.45 -7.31 9.43
C MET A 45 16.88 -7.40 10.90
N ARG A 46 16.52 -8.49 11.58
CA ARG A 46 17.02 -8.78 12.93
C ARG A 46 18.40 -9.41 12.85
N VAL A 47 19.37 -8.76 13.49
CA VAL A 47 20.80 -9.11 13.47
C VAL A 47 21.42 -8.93 14.85
N GLY A 48 22.44 -9.71 15.21
CA GLY A 48 23.19 -9.46 16.44
C GLY A 48 23.99 -8.17 16.35
N VAL A 49 24.08 -7.43 17.46
CA VAL A 49 24.91 -6.24 17.57
C VAL A 49 26.39 -6.59 17.36
N LEU A 50 27.13 -5.69 16.72
CA LEU A 50 28.57 -5.86 16.49
C LEU A 50 29.36 -5.83 17.80
N SER A 51 29.68 -7.01 18.31
CA SER A 51 30.50 -7.25 19.49
C SER A 51 31.86 -7.84 19.09
N PRO A 52 32.83 -7.87 20.01
CA PRO A 52 34.10 -8.57 19.77
C PRO A 52 33.94 -10.04 19.33
N ASN A 53 32.82 -10.69 19.66
CA ASN A 53 32.58 -12.11 19.34
C ASN A 53 32.06 -12.34 17.91
N ASN A 54 31.46 -11.33 17.29
CA ASN A 54 30.84 -11.43 15.96
C ASN A 54 31.27 -10.29 15.01
N ALA A 55 32.37 -9.59 15.30
CA ALA A 55 32.87 -8.46 14.52
C ALA A 55 33.09 -8.78 13.02
N TRP A 56 33.26 -10.05 12.67
CA TRP A 56 33.36 -10.53 11.29
C TRP A 56 32.09 -10.29 10.47
N THR A 57 30.94 -10.07 11.11
CA THR A 57 29.64 -9.79 10.45
C THR A 57 29.49 -8.35 9.97
N ALA A 58 30.39 -7.43 10.35
CA ALA A 58 30.29 -6.01 10.00
C ALA A 58 30.08 -5.75 8.48
N PRO A 59 30.79 -6.42 7.55
CA PRO A 59 30.56 -6.20 6.11
C PRO A 59 29.14 -6.57 5.65
N TYR A 60 28.51 -7.56 6.29
CA TYR A 60 27.14 -7.96 5.96
C TYR A 60 26.15 -6.90 6.42
N VAL A 61 26.33 -6.42 7.65
CA VAL A 61 25.48 -5.38 8.25
C VAL A 61 25.60 -4.06 7.46
N ASP A 62 26.81 -3.69 7.05
CA ASP A 62 27.03 -2.51 6.21
C ASP A 62 26.34 -2.63 4.84
N ALA A 63 26.38 -3.83 4.23
CA ALA A 63 25.73 -4.08 2.96
C ALA A 63 24.19 -4.07 3.06
N LEU A 64 23.61 -4.57 4.17
CA LEU A 64 22.17 -4.48 4.43
C LEU A 64 21.71 -3.02 4.47
N VAL A 65 22.41 -2.17 5.24
CA VAL A 65 22.09 -0.73 5.32
C VAL A 65 22.34 -0.04 3.97
N GLY A 66 23.38 -0.42 3.25
CA GLY A 66 23.63 0.08 1.89
C GLY A 66 22.51 -0.23 0.91
N ALA A 67 21.71 -1.27 1.17
CA ALA A 67 20.51 -1.62 0.43
C ALA A 67 19.22 -1.00 1.01
N ASN A 68 19.34 -0.01 1.90
CA ASN A 68 18.25 0.70 2.55
C ASN A 68 17.36 -0.17 3.46
N LEU A 69 17.89 -1.30 3.95
CA LEU A 69 17.25 -2.11 4.98
C LEU A 69 17.56 -1.54 6.37
N LYS A 70 16.56 -1.57 7.25
CA LYS A 70 16.71 -1.21 8.67
C LYS A 70 17.12 -2.44 9.47
N LEU A 71 17.66 -2.19 10.67
CA LEU A 71 18.17 -3.22 11.55
C LEU A 71 17.48 -3.21 12.91
N ASP A 72 17.13 -4.39 13.38
CA ASP A 72 16.76 -4.68 14.75
C ASP A 72 17.96 -5.38 15.42
N PHE A 73 18.65 -4.69 16.32
CA PHE A 73 19.86 -5.24 16.92
C PHE A 73 19.55 -6.10 18.15
N LEU A 74 19.90 -7.38 18.11
CA LEU A 74 19.93 -8.24 19.29
C LEU A 74 21.23 -8.05 20.08
N VAL A 75 21.14 -7.78 21.38
CA VAL A 75 22.32 -7.62 22.24
C VAL A 75 23.13 -8.91 22.42
N ASP A 76 24.45 -8.75 22.58
CA ASP A 76 25.34 -9.83 23.01
C ASP A 76 25.50 -9.79 24.54
N THR A 77 24.83 -10.71 25.23
CA THR A 77 24.84 -10.80 26.70
C THR A 77 26.17 -11.32 27.28
N SER A 78 27.09 -11.79 26.43
CA SER A 78 28.43 -12.21 26.88
C SER A 78 29.38 -11.04 27.09
N VAL A 79 29.02 -9.84 26.61
CA VAL A 79 29.75 -8.60 26.87
C VAL A 79 28.93 -7.63 27.73
N THR A 80 29.59 -6.61 28.26
CA THR A 80 28.93 -5.69 29.21
C THR A 80 27.82 -4.86 28.54
N PRO A 81 26.79 -4.45 29.30
CA PRO A 81 25.76 -3.53 28.80
C PRO A 81 26.33 -2.25 28.16
N ALA A 82 27.33 -1.64 28.81
CA ALA A 82 27.98 -0.43 28.31
C ALA A 82 28.74 -0.67 26.98
N ALA A 83 29.34 -1.85 26.80
CA ALA A 83 30.00 -2.21 25.56
C ALA A 83 28.99 -2.39 24.40
N ASN A 84 27.84 -3.02 24.66
CA ASN A 84 26.75 -3.10 23.68
C ASN A 84 26.27 -1.70 23.29
N ALA A 85 25.97 -0.83 24.26
CA ALA A 85 25.50 0.54 23.99
C ALA A 85 26.54 1.36 23.21
N ALA A 86 27.83 1.20 23.50
CA ALA A 86 28.91 1.85 22.76
C ALA A 86 29.03 1.33 21.31
N ALA A 87 28.82 0.03 21.09
CA ALA A 87 28.80 -0.57 19.76
C ALA A 87 27.63 -0.01 18.93
N VAL A 88 26.41 -0.01 19.48
CA VAL A 88 25.24 0.58 18.82
C VAL A 88 25.50 2.06 18.49
N ALA A 89 26.01 2.84 19.44
CA ALA A 89 26.30 4.25 19.21
C ALA A 89 27.36 4.49 18.12
N SER A 90 28.36 3.61 18.02
CA SER A 90 29.37 3.70 16.98
C SER A 90 28.77 3.38 15.61
N PHE A 91 27.93 2.36 15.54
CA PHE A 91 27.24 1.97 14.32
C PHE A 91 26.28 3.06 13.83
N VAL A 92 25.42 3.59 14.71
CA VAL A 92 24.44 4.65 14.36
C VAL A 92 25.12 5.94 13.90
N LYS A 93 26.31 6.27 14.41
CA LYS A 93 27.11 7.40 13.90
C LYS A 93 27.57 7.18 12.46
N ALA A 94 27.93 5.94 12.11
CA ALA A 94 28.34 5.59 10.75
C ALA A 94 27.12 5.45 9.81
N HIS A 95 25.97 5.06 10.36
CA HIS A 95 24.74 4.76 9.63
C HIS A 95 23.52 5.43 10.29
N PRO A 96 23.34 6.76 10.14
CA PRO A 96 22.22 7.45 10.75
C PRO A 96 20.88 6.96 10.21
N GLY A 97 19.92 6.66 11.11
CA GLY A 97 18.56 6.26 10.73
C GLY A 97 18.39 4.81 10.29
N SER A 98 19.44 3.98 10.35
CA SER A 98 19.38 2.58 9.91
C SER A 98 18.96 1.58 10.99
N VAL A 99 18.80 2.02 12.24
CA VAL A 99 18.42 1.14 13.36
C VAL A 99 16.98 1.44 13.76
N SER A 100 16.12 0.43 13.65
CA SER A 100 14.70 0.48 14.02
C SER A 100 14.54 0.41 15.54
N PHE A 101 15.12 -0.59 16.18
CA PHE A 101 15.22 -0.69 17.64
C PHE A 101 16.39 -1.61 18.07
N VAL A 102 16.62 -1.68 19.38
CA VAL A 102 17.56 -2.65 19.97
C VAL A 102 16.81 -3.55 20.93
N GLU A 103 17.00 -4.85 20.79
CA GLU A 103 16.39 -5.90 21.59
C GLU A 103 17.28 -6.29 22.76
N GLY A 104 16.66 -6.49 23.93
CA GLY A 104 17.31 -7.05 25.12
C GLY A 104 17.72 -8.53 24.98
N PRO A 105 18.13 -9.18 26.07
CA PRO A 105 18.51 -10.59 26.08
C PRO A 105 17.49 -11.53 25.41
N ASN A 106 17.98 -12.39 24.52
CA ASN A 106 17.15 -13.38 23.81
C ASN A 106 16.78 -14.56 24.73
N GLU A 107 15.49 -14.76 24.96
CA GLU A 107 14.90 -15.88 25.71
C GLU A 107 15.69 -16.29 26.97
N PRO A 108 15.90 -15.38 27.95
CA PRO A 108 16.68 -15.67 29.14
C PRO A 108 16.14 -16.81 30.02
N SER A 109 14.90 -17.27 29.79
CA SER A 109 14.37 -18.51 30.36
C SER A 109 15.06 -19.76 29.82
N ASN A 110 15.46 -19.75 28.56
CA ASN A 110 16.14 -20.84 27.85
C ASN A 110 17.67 -20.62 27.89
N TRP A 111 18.12 -19.38 27.68
CA TRP A 111 19.52 -18.99 27.58
C TRP A 111 19.90 -18.06 28.74
N GLY A 112 20.06 -18.65 29.93
CA GLY A 112 20.27 -17.88 31.17
C GLY A 112 21.43 -16.87 31.09
N VAL A 113 21.18 -15.64 31.55
CA VAL A 113 22.18 -14.56 31.58
C VAL A 113 22.87 -14.49 32.94
N THR A 114 24.19 -14.36 32.95
CA THR A 114 24.97 -14.13 34.19
C THR A 114 25.51 -12.71 34.21
N TYR A 115 25.07 -11.90 35.17
CA TYR A 115 25.49 -10.51 35.30
C TYR A 115 25.40 -9.99 36.74
N ALA A 116 26.37 -9.19 37.16
CA ALA A 116 26.44 -8.57 38.49
C ALA A 116 26.19 -9.56 39.66
N GLY A 117 26.73 -10.79 39.54
CA GLY A 117 26.57 -11.84 40.55
C GLY A 117 25.21 -12.55 40.57
N LYS A 118 24.31 -12.24 39.62
CA LYS A 118 23.01 -12.89 39.41
C LYS A 118 23.06 -13.79 38.17
N THR A 119 22.18 -14.79 38.11
CA THR A 119 22.07 -15.75 37.00
C THR A 119 20.62 -15.91 36.52
N GLY A 120 20.44 -16.47 35.32
CA GLY A 120 19.13 -16.72 34.72
C GLY A 120 18.32 -15.44 34.52
N MET A 121 17.02 -15.51 34.78
CA MET A 121 16.09 -14.37 34.65
C MET A 121 16.51 -13.14 35.49
N ALA A 122 17.04 -13.36 36.70
CA ALA A 122 17.49 -12.26 37.56
C ALA A 122 18.77 -11.58 37.03
N GLY A 123 19.65 -12.36 36.39
CA GLY A 123 20.80 -11.82 35.68
C GLY A 123 20.38 -11.02 34.45
N ALA A 124 19.44 -11.53 33.67
CA ALA A 124 18.90 -10.86 32.49
C ALA A 124 18.22 -9.53 32.84
N GLN A 125 17.40 -9.51 33.90
CA GLN A 125 16.73 -8.28 34.35
C GLN A 125 17.74 -7.21 34.80
N ALA A 126 18.80 -7.61 35.52
CA ALA A 126 19.85 -6.68 35.93
C ALA A 126 20.67 -6.16 34.73
N TRP A 127 21.00 -7.05 33.80
CA TRP A 127 21.72 -6.69 32.57
C TRP A 127 20.90 -5.70 31.73
N GLN A 128 19.60 -5.97 31.55
CA GLN A 128 18.67 -5.13 30.81
C GLN A 128 18.54 -3.73 31.43
N ALA A 129 18.48 -3.64 32.76
CA ALA A 129 18.39 -2.35 33.45
C ALA A 129 19.59 -1.45 33.16
N ASP A 130 20.80 -2.00 33.27
CA ASP A 130 22.03 -1.26 33.02
C ASP A 130 22.21 -0.95 31.51
N PHE A 131 21.75 -1.83 30.63
CA PHE A 131 21.76 -1.60 29.18
C PHE A 131 20.82 -0.47 28.79
N TYR A 132 19.58 -0.50 29.26
CA TYR A 132 18.60 0.55 29.04
C TYR A 132 19.13 1.90 29.51
N ALA A 133 19.68 1.96 30.74
CA ALA A 133 20.29 3.17 31.26
C ALA A 133 21.44 3.68 30.38
N ALA A 134 22.32 2.79 29.90
CA ALA A 134 23.43 3.16 29.03
C ALA A 134 22.96 3.71 27.66
N MET A 135 21.94 3.08 27.05
CA MET A 135 21.34 3.54 25.80
C MET A 135 20.70 4.92 25.94
N LYS A 136 19.95 5.14 27.03
CA LYS A 136 19.22 6.40 27.28
C LYS A 136 20.14 7.54 27.72
N ALA A 137 21.28 7.26 28.35
CA ALA A 137 22.26 8.26 28.74
C ALA A 137 23.11 8.79 27.56
N ASN A 138 23.15 8.08 26.43
CA ASN A 138 23.98 8.44 25.28
C ASN A 138 23.16 9.23 24.22
N PRO A 139 23.52 10.48 23.88
CA PRO A 139 22.75 11.33 22.96
C PRO A 139 22.56 10.77 21.55
N VAL A 140 23.43 9.85 21.11
CA VAL A 140 23.32 9.20 19.79
C VAL A 140 22.24 8.12 19.78
N THR A 141 22.07 7.43 20.91
CA THR A 141 21.20 6.25 21.00
C THR A 141 19.95 6.48 21.83
N SER A 142 19.83 7.62 22.52
CA SER A 142 18.73 7.88 23.46
C SER A 142 17.35 7.86 22.81
N ALA A 143 17.27 8.22 21.53
CA ALA A 143 16.04 8.20 20.73
C ALA A 143 15.70 6.81 20.16
N ILE A 144 16.65 5.86 20.17
CA ILE A 144 16.41 4.51 19.64
C ILE A 144 15.57 3.73 20.66
N PRO A 145 14.43 3.16 20.27
CA PRO A 145 13.63 2.31 21.14
C PRO A 145 14.42 1.09 21.62
N VAL A 146 14.26 0.75 22.90
CA VAL A 146 14.83 -0.47 23.48
C VAL A 146 13.69 -1.42 23.81
N ALA A 147 13.64 -2.56 23.13
CA ALA A 147 12.73 -3.65 23.45
C ALA A 147 13.27 -4.45 24.66
N GLY A 148 12.35 -4.95 25.48
CA GLY A 148 12.68 -5.82 26.60
C GLY A 148 13.24 -7.19 26.17
N PRO A 149 13.64 -8.02 27.12
CA PRO A 149 14.00 -9.41 26.85
C PRO A 149 12.81 -10.19 26.29
N SER A 150 13.04 -11.17 25.40
CA SER A 150 12.01 -12.07 24.88
C SER A 150 11.64 -13.16 25.91
N SER A 151 11.06 -12.77 27.04
CA SER A 151 10.56 -13.66 28.09
C SER A 151 9.57 -12.96 29.01
N TRP A 152 8.78 -13.74 29.76
CA TRP A 152 7.79 -13.24 30.71
C TRP A 152 8.39 -12.54 31.94
N MET A 153 8.80 -11.29 31.77
CA MET A 153 9.29 -10.43 32.85
C MET A 153 9.01 -8.95 32.59
N ALA A 154 8.82 -8.19 33.66
CA ALA A 154 8.92 -6.73 33.60
C ALA A 154 10.38 -6.29 33.51
N SER A 155 10.65 -5.26 32.69
CA SER A 155 12.01 -4.81 32.45
C SER A 155 12.13 -3.30 32.23
N ALA A 156 13.36 -2.77 32.31
CA ALA A 156 13.65 -1.43 31.85
C ALA A 156 13.70 -1.45 30.31
N SER A 157 12.64 -0.95 29.67
CA SER A 157 12.47 -0.97 28.22
C SER A 157 11.42 0.05 27.81
N ASP A 158 11.45 0.45 26.53
CA ASP A 158 10.41 1.27 25.91
C ASP A 158 9.27 0.39 25.37
N MET A 159 9.57 -0.86 25.02
CA MET A 159 8.64 -1.83 24.44
C MET A 159 8.74 -3.18 25.15
N ILE A 160 7.65 -3.93 25.21
CA ILE A 160 7.69 -5.36 25.54
C ILE A 160 8.01 -6.16 24.28
N ASN A 161 8.68 -7.30 24.46
CA ASN A 161 9.03 -8.21 23.37
C ASN A 161 8.36 -9.56 23.60
N VAL A 162 7.77 -10.12 22.56
CA VAL A 162 7.05 -11.39 22.60
C VAL A 162 7.60 -12.33 21.54
N HIS A 163 7.90 -13.57 21.91
CA HIS A 163 8.12 -14.66 20.96
C HIS A 163 6.87 -15.53 20.93
N SER A 164 6.00 -15.32 19.93
CA SER A 164 4.76 -16.07 19.81
C SER A 164 4.93 -17.20 18.81
N TYR A 165 5.24 -18.39 19.30
CA TYR A 165 5.22 -19.61 18.50
C TYR A 165 3.97 -20.40 18.84
N ALA A 166 2.98 -20.39 17.94
CA ALA A 166 1.78 -21.22 18.13
C ALA A 166 2.18 -22.70 18.08
N GLN A 167 2.09 -23.37 19.23
CA GLN A 167 2.45 -24.78 19.35
C GLN A 167 1.24 -25.65 19.00
N ARG A 168 1.50 -26.72 18.24
CA ARG A 168 0.70 -27.95 18.16
C ARG A 168 -0.79 -27.85 18.57
N GLY A 169 -1.59 -27.15 17.74
CA GLY A 169 -3.04 -27.06 17.90
C GLY A 169 -3.57 -25.79 18.56
N ASP A 170 -2.70 -24.86 18.91
CA ASP A 170 -3.12 -23.48 19.20
C ASP A 170 -3.40 -22.72 17.90
N GLU A 171 -4.50 -21.97 17.88
CA GLU A 171 -4.75 -20.94 16.87
C GLU A 171 -3.69 -19.81 16.99
N PRO A 172 -3.14 -19.30 15.88
CA PRO A 172 -2.15 -18.21 15.88
C PRO A 172 -2.53 -17.04 16.79
N ASP A 173 -3.75 -16.52 16.65
CA ASP A 173 -4.20 -15.40 17.47
C ASP A 173 -4.40 -15.77 18.94
N ALA A 174 -4.87 -16.96 19.25
CA ALA A 174 -5.05 -17.40 20.64
C ALA A 174 -3.70 -17.47 21.36
N SER A 175 -2.66 -17.99 20.68
CA SER A 175 -1.29 -17.99 21.17
C SER A 175 -0.79 -16.56 21.37
N LEU A 176 -0.86 -15.72 20.34
CA LEU A 176 -0.40 -14.33 20.41
C LEU A 176 -1.11 -13.56 21.54
N LYS A 177 -2.42 -13.70 21.66
CA LYS A 177 -3.23 -13.04 22.68
C LYS A 177 -2.78 -13.47 24.09
N ARG A 178 -2.56 -14.76 24.31
CA ARG A 178 -2.10 -15.28 25.61
C ARG A 178 -0.74 -14.70 25.98
N GLU A 179 0.21 -14.71 25.05
CA GLU A 179 1.53 -14.14 25.28
C GLU A 179 1.46 -12.64 25.59
N LEU A 180 0.67 -11.90 24.81
CA LEU A 180 0.49 -10.46 25.00
C LEU A 180 -0.23 -10.11 26.30
N ASP A 181 -1.29 -10.84 26.67
CA ASP A 181 -2.00 -10.66 27.94
C ASP A 181 -1.05 -10.88 29.12
N ASN A 182 -0.23 -11.94 29.09
CA ASN A 182 0.75 -12.24 30.12
C ASN A 182 1.79 -11.12 30.24
N MET A 183 2.37 -10.68 29.12
CA MET A 183 3.35 -9.60 29.12
C MET A 183 2.77 -8.26 29.55
N THR A 184 1.56 -7.92 29.11
CA THR A 184 0.88 -6.67 29.48
C THR A 184 0.50 -6.67 30.96
N ALA A 185 0.15 -7.82 31.54
CA ALA A 185 -0.10 -7.94 32.97
C ALA A 185 1.19 -7.73 33.80
N LEU A 186 2.34 -8.16 33.29
CA LEU A 186 3.63 -7.99 33.94
C LEU A 186 4.22 -6.58 33.78
N ASP A 187 4.10 -5.99 32.59
CA ASP A 187 4.74 -4.73 32.21
C ASP A 187 3.76 -3.81 31.42
N PRO A 188 2.74 -3.26 32.11
CA PRO A 188 1.62 -2.59 31.47
C PRO A 188 1.98 -1.25 30.82
N GLY A 189 1.25 -0.89 29.77
CA GLY A 189 1.29 0.45 29.16
C GLY A 189 2.39 0.66 28.11
N LYS A 190 3.16 -0.38 27.79
CA LYS A 190 4.18 -0.33 26.74
C LYS A 190 3.64 -0.87 25.41
N PRO A 191 4.05 -0.29 24.25
CA PRO A 191 3.87 -0.93 22.96
C PRO A 191 4.66 -2.25 22.90
N PHE A 192 4.32 -3.11 21.94
CA PHE A 192 4.98 -4.40 21.76
C PHE A 192 5.59 -4.58 20.38
N VAL A 193 6.63 -5.40 20.35
CA VAL A 193 7.24 -5.97 19.15
C VAL A 193 7.20 -7.49 19.27
N ILE A 194 7.26 -8.16 18.13
CA ILE A 194 7.50 -9.59 18.04
C ILE A 194 8.82 -9.73 17.32
N THR A 195 9.90 -10.10 18.00
CA THR A 195 11.20 -10.24 17.33
C THR A 195 11.38 -11.61 16.67
N GLU A 196 10.58 -12.60 17.07
CA GLU A 196 10.54 -13.92 16.46
C GLU A 196 9.15 -14.56 16.54
N THR A 197 8.69 -15.05 15.39
CA THR A 197 7.54 -15.95 15.24
C THR A 197 7.67 -16.74 13.94
N GLY A 198 7.10 -17.93 13.85
CA GLY A 198 7.16 -18.70 12.61
C GLY A 198 6.61 -20.11 12.73
N TYR A 199 6.64 -20.81 11.60
CA TYR A 199 6.16 -22.17 11.44
C TYR A 199 7.16 -22.94 10.60
N TYR A 200 7.61 -24.10 11.07
CA TYR A 200 8.52 -24.96 10.31
C TYR A 200 7.74 -25.82 9.33
N THR A 201 8.28 -25.95 8.12
CA THR A 201 7.77 -26.89 7.11
C THR A 201 8.44 -28.25 7.22
N LEU A 202 7.87 -29.27 6.56
CA LEU A 202 8.33 -30.66 6.67
C LEU A 202 9.34 -31.06 5.57
N PRO A 203 10.65 -31.11 5.83
CA PRO A 203 11.58 -31.89 5.01
C PRO A 203 11.71 -33.32 5.59
N GLY A 204 10.69 -34.16 5.50
CA GLY A 204 10.76 -35.57 5.94
C GLY A 204 10.19 -35.89 7.34
N SER A 205 10.86 -36.77 8.12
CA SER A 205 10.27 -37.57 9.23
C SER A 205 9.87 -36.84 10.53
N ASN A 206 9.89 -35.51 10.59
CA ASN A 206 9.42 -34.77 11.77
C ASN A 206 7.88 -34.72 11.74
N PRO A 207 7.14 -35.35 12.67
CA PRO A 207 5.68 -35.38 12.58
C PRO A 207 5.00 -34.04 12.88
N ASN A 208 5.73 -33.00 13.29
CA ASN A 208 5.10 -31.83 13.91
C ASN A 208 5.02 -30.57 13.01
N GLY A 209 5.51 -30.60 11.77
CA GLY A 209 5.53 -29.43 10.87
C GLY A 209 4.36 -29.40 9.89
N VAL A 210 4.23 -28.28 9.17
CA VAL A 210 3.15 -28.08 8.19
C VAL A 210 3.68 -28.18 6.75
N ASP A 211 2.78 -28.34 5.77
CA ASP A 211 3.17 -28.15 4.37
C ASP A 211 3.41 -26.66 4.05
N ASP A 212 4.11 -26.40 2.93
CA ASP A 212 4.52 -25.03 2.58
C ASP A 212 3.31 -24.10 2.29
N ALA A 213 2.19 -24.65 1.80
CA ALA A 213 0.97 -23.88 1.55
C ALA A 213 0.31 -23.46 2.87
N THR A 214 0.35 -24.34 3.87
CA THR A 214 -0.13 -24.08 5.22
C THR A 214 0.76 -23.09 5.96
N GLN A 215 2.08 -23.19 5.78
CA GLN A 215 3.01 -22.18 6.30
C GLN A 215 2.69 -20.77 5.78
N ALA A 216 2.45 -20.63 4.47
CA ALA A 216 2.09 -19.34 3.86
C ALA A 216 0.83 -18.74 4.48
N LYS A 217 -0.23 -19.55 4.65
CA LYS A 217 -1.47 -19.13 5.33
C LYS A 217 -1.20 -18.68 6.76
N LEU A 218 -0.48 -19.48 7.54
CA LEU A 218 -0.23 -19.20 8.95
C LEU A 218 0.61 -17.94 9.16
N ILE A 219 1.60 -17.71 8.30
CA ILE A 219 2.43 -16.48 8.32
C ILE A 219 1.56 -15.25 8.03
N LEU A 220 0.71 -15.27 7.00
CA LEU A 220 -0.18 -14.15 6.69
C LEU A 220 -1.14 -13.84 7.85
N ASN A 221 -1.76 -14.86 8.45
CA ASN A 221 -2.66 -14.66 9.60
C ASN A 221 -1.91 -14.09 10.80
N THR A 222 -0.80 -14.71 11.20
CA THR A 222 0.03 -14.25 12.32
C THR A 222 0.46 -12.79 12.14
N TYR A 223 0.85 -12.43 10.92
CA TYR A 223 1.19 -11.06 10.59
C TYR A 223 0.00 -10.11 10.79
N MET A 224 -1.16 -10.42 10.20
CA MET A 224 -2.37 -9.60 10.30
C MET A 224 -2.93 -9.51 11.72
N ASP A 225 -2.86 -10.59 12.51
CA ASP A 225 -3.24 -10.60 13.92
C ASP A 225 -2.31 -9.72 14.75
N SER A 226 -1.01 -9.74 14.45
CA SER A 226 -0.01 -8.93 15.14
C SER A 226 -0.21 -7.43 14.88
N VAL A 227 -0.31 -7.03 13.61
CA VAL A 227 -0.49 -5.61 13.23
C VAL A 227 -1.87 -5.08 13.65
N SER A 228 -2.94 -5.90 13.60
CA SER A 228 -4.27 -5.49 14.05
C SER A 228 -4.34 -5.24 15.57
N ARG A 229 -3.44 -5.86 16.34
CA ARG A 229 -3.26 -5.62 17.78
C ARG A 229 -2.30 -4.48 18.08
N GLY A 230 -1.65 -3.90 17.06
CA GLY A 230 -0.79 -2.73 17.19
C GLY A 230 0.70 -3.05 17.36
N ALA A 231 1.16 -4.22 16.92
CA ALA A 231 2.58 -4.57 16.87
C ALA A 231 3.37 -3.48 16.14
N LYS A 232 4.56 -3.14 16.66
CA LYS A 232 5.49 -2.18 16.01
C LYS A 232 6.48 -2.84 15.07
N ASN A 233 6.63 -4.15 15.17
CA ASN A 233 7.45 -5.00 14.32
C ASN A 233 6.97 -6.45 14.48
N VAL A 234 7.05 -7.23 13.40
CA VAL A 234 6.75 -8.66 13.34
C VAL A 234 7.90 -9.36 12.63
N GLY A 235 8.88 -9.79 13.42
CA GLY A 235 10.05 -10.55 13.00
C GLY A 235 9.72 -12.01 12.73
N LEU A 236 9.73 -12.40 11.46
CA LEU A 236 9.57 -13.78 11.05
C LEU A 236 10.87 -14.57 11.25
N PHE A 237 10.80 -15.70 11.94
CA PHE A 237 11.84 -16.71 11.96
C PHE A 237 11.51 -17.72 10.87
N ALA A 238 12.27 -17.83 9.78
CA ALA A 238 13.45 -17.04 9.41
C ALA A 238 13.49 -16.75 7.91
N LEU A 239 14.48 -16.00 7.44
CA LEU A 239 14.57 -15.66 6.01
C LEU A 239 14.80 -16.90 5.13
N ARG A 240 15.72 -17.80 5.52
CA ARG A 240 16.06 -19.00 4.73
C ARG A 240 16.17 -20.22 5.62
N ASP A 241 15.78 -21.38 5.08
CA ASP A 241 16.02 -22.67 5.71
C ASP A 241 17.51 -22.89 5.97
N TRP A 242 17.77 -23.59 7.06
CA TRP A 242 19.11 -24.09 7.33
C TRP A 242 19.47 -25.20 6.34
N GLN A 243 20.75 -25.29 5.97
CA GLN A 243 21.24 -26.41 5.16
C GLN A 243 21.14 -27.78 5.86
N ASN A 244 20.84 -27.81 7.16
CA ASN A 244 20.58 -29.04 7.91
C ASN A 244 19.06 -29.32 7.91
N PRO A 245 18.58 -30.33 7.17
CA PRO A 245 17.15 -30.58 6.99
C PRO A 245 16.45 -31.09 8.25
N ASP A 246 17.17 -31.57 9.26
CA ASP A 246 16.55 -32.30 10.37
C ASP A 246 15.97 -31.40 11.48
N TRP A 247 16.25 -30.09 11.49
CA TRP A 247 15.96 -29.23 12.67
C TRP A 247 15.13 -27.97 12.38
N ASP A 248 15.31 -27.25 11.27
CA ASP A 248 14.70 -25.91 11.13
C ASP A 248 14.35 -25.51 9.67
N SER A 249 13.16 -25.91 9.20
CA SER A 249 12.59 -25.47 7.91
C SER A 249 11.63 -24.28 8.07
N TYR A 250 12.03 -23.29 8.86
CA TYR A 250 11.28 -22.06 9.12
C TYR A 250 11.39 -21.00 8.02
N GLY A 251 12.33 -21.16 7.10
CA GLY A 251 12.67 -20.21 6.06
C GLY A 251 11.51 -19.81 5.17
N LEU A 252 11.50 -18.56 4.72
CA LEU A 252 10.73 -18.10 3.56
C LEU A 252 11.32 -18.61 2.23
N TYR A 253 12.60 -19.01 2.25
CA TYR A 253 13.32 -19.59 1.13
C TYR A 253 13.89 -20.95 1.51
N TYR A 254 13.92 -21.88 0.56
CA TYR A 254 14.60 -23.16 0.75
C TYR A 254 16.13 -22.96 0.80
N GLY A 255 16.86 -24.01 1.21
CA GLY A 255 18.33 -23.98 1.27
C GLY A 255 19.04 -23.78 -0.07
N ASP A 256 18.34 -24.02 -1.20
CA ASP A 256 18.81 -23.73 -2.56
C ASP A 256 18.49 -22.29 -3.04
N ASN A 257 17.94 -21.46 -2.15
CA ASN A 257 17.51 -20.07 -2.35
C ASN A 257 16.23 -19.89 -3.17
N SER A 258 15.53 -20.95 -3.57
CA SER A 258 14.23 -20.79 -4.22
C SER A 258 13.14 -20.32 -3.23
N PRO A 259 12.20 -19.45 -3.65
CA PRO A 259 11.15 -18.93 -2.77
C PRO A 259 10.14 -20.02 -2.42
N LYS A 260 9.74 -20.08 -1.14
CA LYS A 260 8.56 -20.84 -0.72
C LYS A 260 7.27 -20.07 -1.05
N PRO A 261 6.10 -20.73 -1.08
CA PRO A 261 4.80 -20.08 -1.13
C PRO A 261 4.63 -18.91 -0.15
N SER A 262 5.23 -18.99 1.05
CA SER A 262 5.20 -17.92 2.05
C SER A 262 5.92 -16.65 1.59
N ALA A 263 7.09 -16.74 0.96
CA ALA A 263 7.78 -15.59 0.36
C ALA A 263 6.95 -14.93 -0.75
N GLN A 264 6.36 -15.74 -1.64
CA GLN A 264 5.51 -15.25 -2.73
C GLN A 264 4.24 -14.57 -2.22
N ALA A 265 3.65 -15.10 -1.15
CA ALA A 265 2.46 -14.54 -0.51
C ALA A 265 2.75 -13.17 0.13
N LEU A 266 3.89 -13.03 0.81
CA LEU A 266 4.34 -11.76 1.39
C LEU A 266 4.67 -10.73 0.30
N HIS A 267 5.33 -11.15 -0.79
CA HIS A 267 5.54 -10.29 -1.96
C HIS A 267 4.21 -9.75 -2.52
N ASN A 268 3.22 -10.62 -2.69
CA ASN A 268 1.92 -10.21 -3.19
C ASN A 268 1.21 -9.26 -2.21
N LEU A 269 1.32 -9.51 -0.90
CA LEU A 269 0.76 -8.66 0.14
C LEU A 269 1.37 -7.25 0.09
N GLU A 270 2.70 -7.15 0.01
CA GLU A 270 3.42 -5.88 -0.16
C GLU A 270 2.90 -5.14 -1.39
N THR A 271 2.78 -5.81 -2.53
CA THR A 271 2.29 -5.19 -3.76
C THR A 271 0.83 -4.70 -3.62
N ILE A 272 -0.03 -5.47 -2.95
CA ILE A 272 -1.43 -5.10 -2.69
C ILE A 272 -1.52 -3.88 -1.76
N LEU A 273 -0.70 -3.85 -0.70
CA LEU A 273 -0.73 -2.78 0.31
C LEU A 273 0.13 -1.57 -0.05
N ASN A 274 0.99 -1.69 -1.07
CA ASN A 274 1.94 -0.67 -1.46
C ASN A 274 1.27 0.71 -1.54
N ASP A 275 1.91 1.65 -0.86
CA ASP A 275 1.42 2.98 -0.58
C ASP A 275 2.46 4.04 -1.02
N GLY A 276 3.11 3.81 -2.16
CA GLY A 276 4.29 4.51 -2.70
C GLY A 276 4.24 6.05 -2.86
N GLY A 277 3.35 6.77 -2.17
CA GLY A 277 3.14 8.21 -2.26
C GLY A 277 3.37 9.03 -0.97
N ALA A 278 3.52 8.46 0.23
CA ALA A 278 3.70 9.29 1.43
C ALA A 278 4.81 8.79 2.37
N THR A 279 5.74 9.70 2.73
CA THR A 279 6.54 9.49 3.95
C THR A 279 5.60 9.55 5.14
N ALA A 280 5.63 8.52 5.98
CA ALA A 280 4.69 8.27 7.07
C ALA A 280 4.18 9.54 7.77
N ALA A 281 5.06 10.48 8.12
CA ALA A 281 4.75 11.67 8.92
C ALA A 281 3.70 12.64 8.36
N SER A 282 3.38 12.59 7.06
CA SER A 282 2.52 13.60 6.40
C SER A 282 1.05 13.20 6.23
N PHE A 283 0.71 11.92 6.43
CA PHE A 283 -0.61 11.38 6.15
C PHE A 283 -1.32 10.91 7.42
N ALA A 284 -2.58 11.33 7.59
CA ALA A 284 -3.46 10.88 8.66
C ALA A 284 -4.67 10.16 8.05
N PRO A 285 -4.89 8.87 8.35
CA PRO A 285 -6.05 8.16 7.82
C PRO A 285 -7.37 8.76 8.29
N GLY A 286 -8.32 8.79 7.38
CA GLY A 286 -9.71 9.16 7.61
C GLY A 286 -10.54 8.01 8.18
N THR A 287 -11.84 8.12 7.96
CA THR A 287 -12.84 7.15 8.40
C THR A 287 -13.64 6.65 7.21
N LEU A 288 -13.97 5.36 7.21
CA LEU A 288 -14.91 4.77 6.27
C LEU A 288 -16.23 4.48 6.98
N ASP A 289 -17.35 4.89 6.40
CA ASP A 289 -18.67 4.44 6.84
C ASP A 289 -18.99 3.10 6.19
N TYR A 290 -18.90 2.03 6.98
CA TYR A 290 -19.29 0.70 6.52
C TYR A 290 -19.90 -0.14 7.65
N THR A 291 -20.53 -1.24 7.26
CA THR A 291 -20.98 -2.30 8.18
C THR A 291 -20.52 -3.64 7.63
N LEU A 292 -19.89 -4.44 8.48
CA LEU A 292 -19.54 -5.82 8.18
C LEU A 292 -20.50 -6.76 8.92
N THR A 293 -21.29 -7.52 8.18
CA THR A 293 -22.10 -8.61 8.72
C THR A 293 -21.33 -9.90 8.56
N ALA A 294 -20.78 -10.41 9.65
CA ALA A 294 -19.94 -11.61 9.67
C ALA A 294 -20.12 -12.37 11.01
N PRO A 295 -19.81 -13.68 11.05
CA PRO A 295 -19.68 -14.41 12.31
C PRO A 295 -18.64 -13.78 13.25
N SER A 296 -18.73 -14.09 14.54
CA SER A 296 -17.88 -13.49 15.58
C SER A 296 -16.40 -13.89 15.50
N ASP A 297 -16.06 -14.90 14.70
CA ASP A 297 -14.69 -15.37 14.49
C ASP A 297 -14.06 -14.85 13.19
N VAL A 298 -14.78 -13.99 12.44
CA VAL A 298 -14.21 -13.21 11.34
C VAL A 298 -13.53 -11.96 11.91
N ARG A 299 -12.30 -11.75 11.50
CA ARG A 299 -11.49 -10.57 11.80
C ARG A 299 -11.51 -9.61 10.64
N SER A 300 -11.33 -8.34 10.95
CA SER A 300 -11.22 -7.29 9.96
C SER A 300 -10.24 -6.20 10.40
N LEU A 301 -9.51 -5.64 9.45
CA LEU A 301 -8.69 -4.45 9.66
C LEU A 301 -8.97 -3.43 8.56
N LEU A 302 -9.34 -2.22 8.96
CA LEU A 302 -9.47 -1.08 8.04
C LEU A 302 -8.15 -0.33 7.95
N MET A 303 -7.67 -0.15 6.74
CA MET A 303 -6.49 0.64 6.39
C MET A 303 -6.87 1.70 5.35
N GLN A 304 -6.03 2.71 5.21
CA GLN A 304 -6.11 3.69 4.12
C GLN A 304 -4.71 3.93 3.56
N LYS A 305 -4.63 3.96 2.24
CA LYS A 305 -3.45 4.40 1.48
C LYS A 305 -3.42 5.93 1.40
N SER A 306 -2.23 6.49 1.24
CA SER A 306 -1.99 7.90 0.94
C SER A 306 -2.67 8.38 -0.36
N SER A 307 -2.99 7.48 -1.28
CA SER A 307 -3.82 7.75 -2.47
C SER A 307 -5.28 8.11 -2.13
N GLY A 308 -5.71 7.87 -0.88
CA GLY A 308 -7.09 8.04 -0.44
C GLY A 308 -7.91 6.74 -0.47
N GLU A 309 -7.42 5.69 -1.13
CA GLU A 309 -8.06 4.38 -1.20
C GLU A 309 -8.15 3.73 0.18
N PHE A 310 -9.32 3.21 0.53
CA PHE A 310 -9.49 2.38 1.73
C PHE A 310 -9.19 0.92 1.39
N VAL A 311 -8.62 0.19 2.34
CA VAL A 311 -8.39 -1.25 2.22
C VAL A 311 -9.03 -1.94 3.42
N VAL A 312 -9.92 -2.89 3.17
CA VAL A 312 -10.52 -3.74 4.20
C VAL A 312 -9.88 -5.13 4.09
N ALA A 313 -9.05 -5.50 5.05
CA ALA A 313 -8.58 -6.87 5.19
C ALA A 313 -9.61 -7.69 5.98
N LEU A 314 -9.88 -8.92 5.55
CA LEU A 314 -10.81 -9.85 6.20
C LEU A 314 -10.14 -11.23 6.27
N TRP A 315 -10.18 -11.86 7.44
CA TRP A 315 -9.67 -13.22 7.61
C TRP A 315 -10.42 -13.96 8.70
N ARG A 316 -10.28 -15.27 8.69
CA ARG A 316 -10.61 -16.14 9.83
C ARG A 316 -9.37 -16.93 10.17
N GLU A 317 -9.25 -17.32 11.42
CA GLU A 317 -8.13 -18.14 11.87
C GLU A 317 -8.00 -19.39 10.99
N PRO A 318 -6.78 -19.73 10.56
CA PRO A 318 -6.51 -20.93 9.80
C PRO A 318 -6.61 -22.18 10.68
N ASP A 319 -6.85 -23.30 10.01
CA ASP A 319 -6.44 -24.65 10.36
C ASP A 319 -5.87 -24.84 11.79
N VAL A 320 -6.74 -25.13 12.77
CA VAL A 320 -6.29 -25.70 14.05
C VAL A 320 -5.54 -27.00 13.74
N TRP A 321 -4.26 -27.07 14.09
CA TRP A 321 -3.49 -28.32 13.97
C TRP A 321 -4.02 -29.34 14.98
N ASN A 322 -4.87 -30.26 14.54
CA ASN A 322 -5.35 -31.30 15.43
C ASN A 322 -4.24 -32.32 15.69
N GLU A 323 -3.65 -32.28 16.88
CA GLU A 323 -2.58 -33.22 17.28
C GLU A 323 -3.01 -34.68 17.20
N ALA A 324 -4.29 -34.99 17.46
CA ALA A 324 -4.79 -36.36 17.44
C ALA A 324 -4.92 -36.92 16.02
N THR A 325 -5.19 -36.07 15.03
CA THR A 325 -5.37 -36.49 13.63
C THR A 325 -4.23 -36.08 12.72
N MET A 326 -3.28 -35.27 13.20
CA MET A 326 -2.18 -34.69 12.42
C MET A 326 -2.69 -33.98 11.16
N GLN A 327 -3.82 -33.28 11.29
CA GLN A 327 -4.46 -32.58 10.19
C GLN A 327 -4.86 -31.19 10.63
N ALA A 328 -4.61 -30.25 9.72
CA ALA A 328 -5.20 -28.93 9.67
C ALA A 328 -6.74 -29.01 9.61
N ILE A 329 -7.45 -28.42 10.58
CA ILE A 329 -8.92 -28.31 10.54
C ILE A 329 -9.33 -27.08 9.75
N LYS A 330 -9.62 -27.26 8.46
CA LYS A 330 -10.01 -26.15 7.59
C LYS A 330 -11.38 -25.60 7.97
N PRO A 331 -11.52 -24.33 8.38
CA PRO A 331 -12.83 -23.74 8.50
C PRO A 331 -13.51 -23.76 7.13
N SER A 332 -14.81 -24.05 7.11
CA SER A 332 -15.58 -23.90 5.88
C SER A 332 -15.57 -22.43 5.47
N ALA A 333 -15.42 -22.19 4.16
CA ALA A 333 -15.53 -20.86 3.60
C ALA A 333 -16.90 -20.26 3.99
N GLU A 334 -16.88 -19.00 4.43
CA GLU A 334 -18.08 -18.29 4.87
C GLU A 334 -18.32 -17.09 3.96
N THR A 335 -19.58 -16.79 3.67
CA THR A 335 -19.94 -15.55 2.97
C THR A 335 -20.24 -14.48 4.01
N VAL A 336 -19.48 -13.37 3.96
CA VAL A 336 -19.72 -12.18 4.77
C VAL A 336 -20.21 -11.04 3.88
N GLN A 337 -20.94 -10.09 4.47
CA GLN A 337 -21.47 -8.94 3.74
C GLN A 337 -20.81 -7.65 4.19
N LEU A 338 -20.14 -6.98 3.26
CA LEU A 338 -19.61 -5.64 3.43
C LEU A 338 -20.58 -4.63 2.83
N GLN A 339 -21.16 -3.77 3.66
CA GLN A 339 -22.11 -2.72 3.26
C GLN A 339 -21.47 -1.35 3.43
N LEU A 340 -21.42 -0.54 2.38
CA LEU A 340 -20.76 0.76 2.34
C LEU A 340 -21.79 1.90 2.46
N GLY A 341 -21.44 2.95 3.21
CA GLY A 341 -22.26 4.16 3.35
C GLY A 341 -22.39 4.96 2.05
N SER A 342 -21.38 4.89 1.18
CA SER A 342 -21.35 5.43 -0.18
C SER A 342 -20.98 4.35 -1.19
N ALA A 343 -21.31 4.57 -2.47
CA ALA A 343 -20.83 3.68 -3.53
C ALA A 343 -19.30 3.79 -3.66
N ALA A 344 -18.66 2.68 -4.01
CA ALA A 344 -17.23 2.62 -4.28
C ALA A 344 -16.94 1.58 -5.36
N ASP A 345 -15.83 1.74 -6.06
CA ASP A 345 -15.27 0.68 -6.89
C ASP A 345 -14.47 -0.25 -5.97
N ALA A 346 -14.78 -1.55 -6.03
CA ALA A 346 -14.15 -2.55 -5.19
C ALA A 346 -13.28 -3.51 -6.00
N SER A 347 -12.04 -3.70 -5.56
CA SER A 347 -11.12 -4.71 -6.08
C SER A 347 -10.74 -5.69 -4.96
N ILE A 348 -10.95 -6.98 -5.19
CA ILE A 348 -10.75 -8.05 -4.21
C ILE A 348 -9.46 -8.79 -4.55
N TYR A 349 -8.59 -8.99 -3.57
CA TYR A 349 -7.29 -9.62 -3.71
C TYR A 349 -7.12 -10.78 -2.73
N ASP A 350 -6.38 -11.79 -3.17
CA ASP A 350 -5.94 -12.94 -2.36
C ASP A 350 -4.43 -13.10 -2.58
N PRO A 351 -3.59 -12.73 -1.58
CA PRO A 351 -2.13 -12.79 -1.70
C PRO A 351 -1.58 -14.19 -1.96
N LEU A 352 -2.32 -15.27 -1.69
CA LEU A 352 -1.87 -16.62 -2.03
C LEU A 352 -2.03 -16.93 -3.53
N THR A 353 -2.91 -16.22 -4.22
CA THR A 353 -3.18 -16.42 -5.65
C THR A 353 -2.45 -15.41 -6.55
N GLY A 354 -2.04 -14.26 -5.99
CA GLY A 354 -1.32 -13.23 -6.72
C GLY A 354 -1.61 -11.82 -6.20
N ALA A 355 -0.93 -10.83 -6.79
CA ALA A 355 -1.19 -9.41 -6.53
C ALA A 355 -2.27 -8.80 -7.46
N VAL A 356 -2.82 -9.58 -8.40
CA VAL A 356 -3.89 -9.14 -9.29
C VAL A 356 -5.24 -9.40 -8.63
N ALA A 357 -6.19 -8.46 -8.79
CA ALA A 357 -7.52 -8.62 -8.24
C ALA A 357 -8.19 -9.90 -8.79
N THR A 358 -8.67 -10.76 -7.90
CA THR A 358 -9.42 -11.97 -8.23
C THR A 358 -10.84 -11.66 -8.68
N ARG A 359 -11.36 -10.50 -8.25
CA ARG A 359 -12.67 -9.95 -8.66
C ARG A 359 -12.67 -8.44 -8.56
N THR A 360 -13.34 -7.77 -9.49
CA THR A 360 -13.65 -6.33 -9.41
C THR A 360 -15.16 -6.12 -9.44
N ALA A 361 -15.64 -5.07 -8.79
CA ALA A 361 -17.04 -4.72 -8.71
C ALA A 361 -17.21 -3.19 -8.65
N PRO A 362 -17.55 -2.51 -9.76
CA PRO A 362 -17.66 -1.06 -9.78
C PRO A 362 -18.97 -0.54 -9.18
N GLY A 363 -18.93 0.65 -8.57
CA GLY A 363 -20.12 1.39 -8.10
C GLY A 363 -20.99 0.65 -7.07
N VAL A 364 -20.40 -0.22 -6.27
CA VAL A 364 -21.10 -1.10 -5.34
C VAL A 364 -21.30 -0.46 -3.98
N ARG A 365 -22.45 -0.78 -3.36
CA ARG A 365 -22.73 -0.48 -1.94
C ARG A 365 -22.77 -1.73 -1.07
N ASN A 366 -22.91 -2.90 -1.68
CA ASN A 366 -22.98 -4.18 -0.99
C ASN A 366 -22.05 -5.15 -1.69
N LEU A 367 -21.20 -5.82 -0.91
CA LEU A 367 -20.26 -6.82 -1.38
C LEU A 367 -20.47 -8.10 -0.58
N ASP A 368 -20.81 -9.19 -1.28
CA ASP A 368 -20.67 -10.53 -0.73
C ASP A 368 -19.23 -10.99 -0.93
N LEU A 369 -18.57 -11.34 0.17
CA LEU A 369 -17.15 -11.71 0.21
C LEU A 369 -17.02 -13.10 0.81
N THR A 370 -16.24 -13.95 0.15
CA THR A 370 -15.89 -15.26 0.71
C THR A 370 -14.67 -15.07 1.61
N VAL A 371 -14.84 -15.29 2.91
CA VAL A 371 -13.73 -15.33 3.86
C VAL A 371 -13.31 -16.77 4.08
N VAL A 372 -12.01 -16.99 4.02
CA VAL A 372 -11.35 -18.30 4.07
C VAL A 372 -10.35 -18.32 5.23
N ASP A 373 -9.49 -19.33 5.25
CA ASP A 373 -8.45 -19.60 6.26
C ASP A 373 -7.24 -18.64 6.19
N HIS A 374 -7.36 -17.51 5.49
CA HIS A 374 -6.30 -16.52 5.36
C HIS A 374 -6.84 -15.14 4.96
N PRO A 375 -6.01 -14.08 5.09
CA PRO A 375 -6.39 -12.72 4.71
C PRO A 375 -6.71 -12.54 3.23
N VAL A 376 -7.91 -12.01 2.97
CA VAL A 376 -8.34 -11.44 1.70
C VAL A 376 -8.50 -9.93 1.87
N PHE A 377 -8.20 -9.18 0.81
CA PHE A 377 -8.16 -7.72 0.85
C PHE A 377 -9.16 -7.13 -0.13
N VAL A 378 -9.87 -6.09 0.29
CA VAL A 378 -10.77 -5.32 -0.57
C VAL A 378 -10.27 -3.89 -0.61
N THR A 379 -9.70 -3.48 -1.74
CA THR A 379 -9.42 -2.07 -2.00
C THR A 379 -10.69 -1.41 -2.49
N LEU A 380 -11.01 -0.26 -1.88
CA LEU A 380 -12.18 0.55 -2.13
C LEU A 380 -11.71 1.94 -2.56
N THR A 381 -11.99 2.27 -3.80
CA THR A 381 -11.80 3.61 -4.33
C THR A 381 -13.18 4.26 -4.33
N ALA A 382 -13.31 5.40 -3.65
CA ALA A 382 -14.57 6.15 -3.71
C ALA A 382 -14.88 6.42 -5.18
N THR A 383 -16.03 5.93 -5.66
CA THR A 383 -16.55 6.46 -6.92
C THR A 383 -16.86 7.92 -6.66
N ALA A 384 -16.44 8.81 -7.57
CA ALA A 384 -16.93 10.19 -7.58
C ALA A 384 -18.44 10.15 -7.25
N ALA A 385 -18.84 10.95 -6.26
CA ALA A 385 -20.19 10.89 -5.73
C ALA A 385 -21.17 10.94 -6.91
N SER A 386 -22.03 9.93 -7.05
CA SER A 386 -23.13 10.06 -8.02
C SER A 386 -23.89 11.33 -7.64
N PRO A 387 -24.00 12.30 -8.55
CA PRO A 387 -24.39 13.65 -8.19
C PRO A 387 -25.75 13.67 -7.49
N SER A 388 -25.86 14.52 -6.48
CA SER A 388 -27.07 14.67 -5.68
C SER A 388 -28.14 15.41 -6.50
N SER A 389 -28.93 14.65 -7.27
CA SER A 389 -30.02 15.12 -8.14
C SER A 389 -29.52 15.79 -9.42
N ALA A 390 -29.98 15.28 -10.58
CA ALA A 390 -29.70 15.93 -11.86
C ALA A 390 -30.49 17.23 -11.99
N ILE A 391 -29.82 18.33 -12.35
CA ILE A 391 -30.41 19.61 -12.74
C ILE A 391 -30.53 19.56 -14.27
N ILE A 392 -31.74 19.36 -14.78
CA ILE A 392 -32.00 19.16 -16.22
C ILE A 392 -32.83 20.33 -16.75
N GLY A 393 -32.36 20.92 -17.85
CA GLY A 393 -33.01 21.94 -18.64
C GLY A 393 -34.07 21.41 -19.60
N ASP A 394 -34.32 22.15 -20.67
CA ASP A 394 -35.22 21.82 -21.77
C ASP A 394 -34.62 22.25 -23.13
N ASP A 395 -35.39 22.24 -24.21
CA ASP A 395 -34.89 22.64 -25.55
C ASP A 395 -34.79 24.17 -25.75
N SER A 396 -34.93 24.98 -24.68
CA SER A 396 -34.81 26.44 -24.70
C SER A 396 -33.55 26.90 -23.97
N ALA A 397 -33.09 28.13 -24.26
CA ALA A 397 -31.99 28.73 -23.51
C ALA A 397 -32.28 28.79 -21.98
N ASN A 398 -31.46 28.10 -21.21
CA ASN A 398 -31.57 27.95 -19.76
C ASN A 398 -30.40 28.62 -19.03
N THR A 399 -30.60 28.89 -17.74
CA THR A 399 -29.52 29.24 -16.82
C THR A 399 -29.64 28.32 -15.62
N LEU A 400 -28.68 27.40 -15.50
CA LEU A 400 -28.67 26.33 -14.51
C LEU A 400 -27.47 26.53 -13.58
N THR A 401 -27.66 26.35 -12.28
CA THR A 401 -26.62 26.55 -11.27
C THR A 401 -26.71 25.45 -10.23
N GLY A 402 -25.58 24.79 -10.00
CA GLY A 402 -25.37 23.80 -8.96
C GLY A 402 -25.28 24.41 -7.55
N ASP A 403 -24.99 23.56 -6.58
CA ASP A 403 -24.77 23.93 -5.19
C ASP A 403 -23.32 23.65 -4.78
N GLN A 404 -23.08 23.30 -3.51
CA GLN A 404 -21.72 23.03 -3.01
C GLN A 404 -21.34 21.54 -3.05
N ALA A 405 -22.20 20.70 -3.64
CA ALA A 405 -22.00 19.28 -3.78
C ALA A 405 -21.80 18.92 -5.26
N ALA A 406 -21.26 17.73 -5.51
CA ALA A 406 -21.18 17.18 -6.87
C ALA A 406 -22.56 17.15 -7.54
N ASN A 407 -22.67 17.77 -8.71
CA ASN A 407 -23.91 17.95 -9.47
C ASN A 407 -23.80 17.36 -10.88
N LEU A 408 -24.95 16.94 -11.42
CA LEU A 408 -25.11 16.62 -12.85
C LEU A 408 -26.02 17.68 -13.44
N ILE A 409 -25.47 18.55 -14.27
CA ILE A 409 -26.21 19.65 -14.89
C ILE A 409 -26.27 19.40 -16.39
N SER A 410 -27.47 19.36 -16.96
CA SER A 410 -27.69 19.15 -18.39
C SER A 410 -28.59 20.22 -18.98
N GLY A 411 -28.11 20.96 -19.98
CA GLY A 411 -28.86 22.00 -20.69
C GLY A 411 -29.91 21.42 -21.66
N LEU A 412 -29.54 20.34 -22.37
CA LEU A 412 -30.29 19.69 -23.45
C LEU A 412 -30.21 20.44 -24.77
N GLY A 413 -31.05 21.44 -25.01
CA GLY A 413 -31.05 22.18 -26.27
C GLY A 413 -31.26 23.65 -26.03
N GLY A 414 -30.74 24.51 -26.91
CA GLY A 414 -30.77 25.95 -26.71
C GLY A 414 -29.37 26.52 -26.52
N ALA A 415 -29.28 27.77 -26.10
CA ALA A 415 -28.00 28.41 -25.79
C ALA A 415 -27.96 28.63 -24.29
N ASP A 416 -27.36 27.68 -23.58
CA ASP A 416 -27.48 27.51 -22.15
C ASP A 416 -26.30 28.12 -21.39
N ARG A 417 -26.55 28.44 -20.11
CA ARG A 417 -25.52 28.85 -19.18
C ARG A 417 -25.54 27.96 -17.95
N LEU A 418 -24.56 27.07 -17.83
CA LEU A 418 -24.41 26.09 -16.78
C LEU A 418 -23.28 26.52 -15.83
N SER A 419 -23.50 26.42 -14.52
CA SER A 419 -22.51 26.70 -13.48
C SER A 419 -22.52 25.59 -12.44
N GLY A 420 -21.39 24.92 -12.18
CA GLY A 420 -21.26 23.88 -11.16
C GLY A 420 -21.21 24.45 -9.74
N SER A 421 -20.36 25.46 -9.54
CA SER A 421 -20.09 26.13 -8.25
C SER A 421 -19.00 25.44 -7.43
N ASP A 422 -19.30 24.77 -6.33
CA ASP A 422 -18.28 24.01 -5.57
C ASP A 422 -18.62 22.50 -5.67
N GLY A 423 -17.63 21.63 -5.74
CA GLY A 423 -17.82 20.19 -5.85
C GLY A 423 -17.34 19.64 -7.19
N ASP A 424 -17.28 18.31 -7.32
CA ASP A 424 -16.85 17.66 -8.56
C ASP A 424 -18.07 17.49 -9.49
N ASP A 425 -18.25 18.40 -10.44
CA ASP A 425 -19.48 18.49 -11.23
C ASP A 425 -19.36 17.85 -12.61
N THR A 426 -20.51 17.44 -13.18
CA THR A 426 -20.63 17.07 -14.59
C THR A 426 -21.59 18.01 -15.28
N LEU A 427 -21.08 18.82 -16.21
CA LEU A 427 -21.83 19.81 -16.98
C LEU A 427 -21.95 19.34 -18.43
N MET A 428 -23.17 19.24 -18.93
CA MET A 428 -23.50 18.86 -20.31
C MET A 428 -24.33 19.95 -20.98
N GLY A 429 -23.75 20.70 -21.91
CA GLY A 429 -24.47 21.76 -22.65
C GLY A 429 -25.59 21.17 -23.50
N GLY A 430 -25.22 20.33 -24.45
CA GLY A 430 -26.15 19.64 -25.32
C GLY A 430 -26.12 20.26 -26.71
N ALA A 431 -27.25 20.72 -27.23
CA ALA A 431 -27.35 21.28 -28.57
C ALA A 431 -27.54 22.81 -28.57
N GLY A 432 -26.55 23.53 -29.08
CA GLY A 432 -26.55 24.97 -29.29
C GLY A 432 -25.25 25.58 -28.75
N ASN A 433 -25.18 26.91 -28.61
CA ASN A 433 -23.94 27.56 -28.19
C ASN A 433 -24.00 27.83 -26.69
N ASP A 434 -23.38 26.95 -25.92
CA ASP A 434 -23.51 26.91 -24.47
C ASP A 434 -22.33 27.57 -23.76
N THR A 435 -22.52 27.90 -22.48
CA THR A 435 -21.46 28.34 -21.59
C THR A 435 -21.45 27.49 -20.33
N LEU A 436 -20.40 26.70 -20.15
CA LEU A 436 -20.20 25.81 -19.01
C LEU A 436 -19.08 26.37 -18.13
N ILE A 437 -19.39 26.57 -16.85
CA ILE A 437 -18.44 27.03 -15.83
C ILE A 437 -18.43 25.98 -14.70
N GLY A 438 -17.34 25.24 -14.54
CA GLY A 438 -17.22 24.22 -13.50
C GLY A 438 -17.24 24.83 -12.10
N GLY A 439 -16.19 25.57 -11.75
CA GLY A 439 -16.08 26.29 -10.49
C GLY A 439 -14.87 25.81 -9.70
N THR A 440 -15.09 25.27 -8.49
CA THR A 440 -14.03 24.62 -7.71
C THR A 440 -14.34 23.14 -7.56
N GLY A 441 -13.37 22.26 -7.80
CA GLY A 441 -13.56 20.82 -7.80
C GLY A 441 -12.95 20.21 -9.06
N ALA A 442 -13.00 18.88 -9.19
CA ALA A 442 -12.60 18.20 -10.42
C ALA A 442 -13.82 18.04 -11.33
N ASP A 443 -13.96 18.91 -12.33
CA ASP A 443 -15.17 19.00 -13.15
C ASP A 443 -15.05 18.27 -14.49
N LEU A 444 -16.16 17.73 -15.00
CA LEU A 444 -16.30 17.20 -16.36
C LEU A 444 -17.20 18.13 -17.20
N LEU A 445 -16.63 18.78 -18.20
CA LEU A 445 -17.33 19.71 -19.09
C LEU A 445 -17.50 19.10 -20.48
N ILE A 446 -18.75 18.95 -20.91
CA ILE A 446 -19.15 18.42 -22.22
C ILE A 446 -19.99 19.47 -22.91
N GLY A 447 -19.42 20.19 -23.89
CA GLY A 447 -20.14 21.22 -24.63
C GLY A 447 -21.32 20.63 -25.41
N GLY A 448 -21.02 19.68 -26.29
CA GLY A 448 -21.99 19.04 -27.16
C GLY A 448 -21.87 19.57 -28.58
N SER A 449 -22.99 19.82 -29.24
CA SER A 449 -22.99 20.38 -30.60
C SER A 449 -23.22 21.88 -30.55
N GLY A 450 -22.41 22.65 -31.26
CA GLY A 450 -22.41 24.11 -31.26
C GLY A 450 -21.03 24.65 -30.91
N ALA A 451 -20.92 25.97 -30.85
CA ALA A 451 -19.66 26.63 -30.45
C ALA A 451 -19.75 27.02 -28.98
N ASP A 452 -19.18 26.18 -28.12
CA ASP A 452 -19.36 26.29 -26.67
C ASP A 452 -18.21 27.03 -25.98
N LEU A 453 -18.50 27.62 -24.82
CA LEU A 453 -17.48 28.15 -23.91
C LEU A 453 -17.36 27.20 -22.72
N LEU A 454 -16.19 26.56 -22.58
CA LEU A 454 -15.89 25.64 -21.49
C LEU A 454 -14.83 26.26 -20.57
N GLN A 455 -15.15 26.41 -19.29
CA GLN A 455 -14.24 26.95 -18.29
C GLN A 455 -14.35 26.09 -17.02
N GLY A 456 -13.35 25.24 -16.76
CA GLY A 456 -13.32 24.32 -15.63
C GLY A 456 -13.22 25.07 -14.32
N GLY A 457 -12.05 25.61 -13.99
CA GLY A 457 -11.91 26.54 -12.88
C GLY A 457 -10.70 26.18 -12.03
N ALA A 458 -10.93 25.84 -10.77
CA ALA A 458 -9.87 25.37 -9.88
C ALA A 458 -10.08 23.88 -9.57
N GLY A 459 -9.02 23.08 -9.71
CA GLY A 459 -9.08 21.62 -9.59
C GLY A 459 -8.69 20.97 -10.92
N ALA A 460 -8.65 19.63 -10.92
CA ALA A 460 -8.23 18.86 -12.09
C ALA A 460 -9.42 18.58 -13.00
N ASP A 461 -9.57 19.41 -14.04
CA ASP A 461 -10.76 19.40 -14.90
C ASP A 461 -10.59 18.57 -16.17
N ILE A 462 -11.71 18.06 -16.70
CA ILE A 462 -11.78 17.33 -17.96
C ILE A 462 -12.68 18.09 -18.95
N TYR A 463 -12.09 18.52 -20.06
CA TYR A 463 -12.79 19.16 -21.17
C TYR A 463 -13.02 18.13 -22.28
N ARG A 464 -14.24 17.59 -22.39
CA ARG A 464 -14.58 16.60 -23.41
C ARG A 464 -15.06 17.28 -24.68
N LEU A 465 -14.29 17.14 -25.75
CA LEU A 465 -14.63 17.73 -27.06
C LEU A 465 -15.60 16.83 -27.85
N GLY A 466 -16.57 17.46 -28.50
CA GLY A 466 -17.49 16.83 -29.46
C GLY A 466 -16.79 16.40 -30.76
N GLN A 467 -17.49 15.75 -31.68
CA GLN A 467 -16.88 15.30 -32.94
C GLN A 467 -16.49 16.48 -33.84
N ALA A 468 -15.46 16.29 -34.66
CA ALA A 468 -15.02 17.31 -35.61
C ALA A 468 -16.18 17.75 -36.52
N GLY A 469 -16.44 19.06 -36.55
CA GLY A 469 -17.51 19.67 -37.36
C GLY A 469 -18.83 19.91 -36.60
N GLU A 470 -18.91 19.62 -35.31
CA GLU A 470 -20.04 20.02 -34.46
C GLU A 470 -19.99 21.47 -33.99
N GLY A 471 -18.87 22.15 -34.19
CA GLY A 471 -18.66 23.54 -33.81
C GLY A 471 -17.20 23.74 -33.42
N ILE A 472 -16.86 24.93 -32.92
CA ILE A 472 -15.51 25.23 -32.46
C ILE A 472 -15.62 25.72 -31.03
N ASP A 473 -15.20 24.87 -30.10
CA ASP A 473 -15.28 25.17 -28.69
C ASP A 473 -14.21 26.17 -28.27
N ARG A 474 -14.46 26.85 -27.16
CA ARG A 474 -13.51 27.74 -26.52
C ARG A 474 -13.25 27.26 -25.11
N ILE A 475 -12.09 26.66 -24.90
CA ILE A 475 -11.59 26.29 -23.58
C ILE A 475 -10.90 27.51 -22.96
N ARG A 476 -11.26 27.84 -21.71
CA ARG A 476 -10.63 28.90 -20.92
C ARG A 476 -10.17 28.37 -19.58
N GLY A 477 -9.07 28.94 -19.08
CA GLY A 477 -8.54 28.64 -17.75
C GLY A 477 -7.77 27.33 -17.67
N PHE A 478 -7.46 26.67 -18.80
CA PHE A 478 -6.76 25.38 -18.83
C PHE A 478 -5.41 25.44 -18.09
N VAL A 479 -5.21 24.56 -17.11
CA VAL A 479 -4.01 24.45 -16.29
C VAL A 479 -3.17 23.24 -16.71
N LEU A 480 -1.97 23.48 -17.25
CA LEU A 480 -1.06 22.43 -17.70
C LEU A 480 -0.65 21.50 -16.55
N GLY A 481 -0.69 20.18 -16.80
CA GLY A 481 -0.33 19.15 -15.82
C GLY A 481 -1.37 18.88 -14.73
N GLU A 482 -2.49 19.60 -14.74
CA GLU A 482 -3.64 19.41 -13.85
C GLU A 482 -4.89 19.04 -14.65
N ASP A 483 -5.22 19.84 -15.67
CA ASP A 483 -6.37 19.63 -16.56
C ASP A 483 -6.07 18.65 -17.70
N ALA A 484 -7.12 18.08 -18.28
CA ALA A 484 -7.04 17.21 -19.45
C ALA A 484 -8.10 17.52 -20.51
N ILE A 485 -7.73 17.38 -21.77
CA ILE A 485 -8.65 17.38 -22.92
C ILE A 485 -9.02 15.94 -23.23
N GLU A 486 -10.30 15.60 -23.16
CA GLU A 486 -10.78 14.26 -23.47
C GLU A 486 -11.41 14.21 -24.86
N VAL A 487 -11.04 13.19 -25.62
CA VAL A 487 -11.56 12.93 -26.97
C VAL A 487 -11.97 11.48 -27.11
N SER A 488 -13.12 11.23 -27.73
CA SER A 488 -13.58 9.85 -27.98
C SER A 488 -13.00 9.32 -29.29
N ALA A 489 -12.40 8.13 -29.25
CA ALA A 489 -11.86 7.43 -30.42
C ALA A 489 -12.95 7.14 -31.46
N SER A 490 -14.19 6.92 -31.04
CA SER A 490 -15.31 6.68 -31.95
C SER A 490 -15.78 7.97 -32.65
N ALA A 491 -15.69 9.12 -31.97
CA ALA A 491 -15.95 10.44 -32.56
C ALA A 491 -14.81 10.90 -33.47
N PHE A 492 -13.57 10.76 -33.01
CA PHE A 492 -12.34 11.16 -33.69
C PHE A 492 -11.69 9.94 -34.34
N THR A 493 -12.33 9.46 -35.42
CA THR A 493 -11.97 8.25 -36.21
C THR A 493 -10.54 8.25 -36.79
N GLY A 494 -10.26 7.59 -37.94
CA GLY A 494 -8.90 7.62 -38.51
C GLY A 494 -7.89 6.73 -37.78
N GLY A 495 -8.37 5.66 -37.12
CA GLY A 495 -7.54 4.66 -36.47
C GLY A 495 -7.09 5.00 -35.05
N LEU A 496 -7.67 6.04 -34.44
CA LEU A 496 -7.54 6.32 -33.01
C LEU A 496 -8.17 5.17 -32.19
N VAL A 497 -7.53 4.79 -31.09
CA VAL A 497 -7.98 3.70 -30.20
C VAL A 497 -8.04 4.24 -28.77
N ALA A 498 -9.06 3.85 -28.00
CA ALA A 498 -9.16 4.22 -26.58
C ALA A 498 -7.90 3.80 -25.80
N GLY A 499 -7.40 4.70 -24.95
CA GLY A 499 -6.15 4.53 -24.21
C GLY A 499 -4.87 4.72 -25.03
N ALA A 500 -4.96 5.14 -26.31
CA ALA A 500 -3.78 5.45 -27.10
C ALA A 500 -2.98 6.61 -26.48
N ASN A 501 -1.67 6.42 -26.34
CA ASN A 501 -0.74 7.52 -26.15
C ASN A 501 -0.64 8.29 -27.48
N LEU A 502 -0.82 9.62 -27.43
CA LEU A 502 -0.75 10.48 -28.60
C LEU A 502 0.68 10.87 -29.00
N ASP A 503 1.71 10.27 -28.42
CA ASP A 503 3.09 10.38 -28.88
C ASP A 503 3.20 9.97 -30.36
N GLY A 504 3.47 10.94 -31.24
CA GLY A 504 3.48 10.75 -32.69
C GLY A 504 2.13 10.95 -33.39
N HIS A 505 1.05 11.20 -32.64
CA HIS A 505 -0.29 11.59 -33.11
C HIS A 505 -0.70 13.00 -32.65
N PHE A 506 0.23 13.73 -32.04
CA PHE A 506 0.08 15.13 -31.64
C PHE A 506 1.26 15.95 -32.14
N THR A 507 1.00 17.15 -32.67
CA THR A 507 2.05 18.06 -33.15
C THR A 507 1.74 19.52 -32.81
N THR A 508 2.79 20.32 -32.61
CA THR A 508 2.71 21.75 -32.28
C THR A 508 3.31 22.62 -33.38
N ASN A 509 2.75 23.81 -33.61
CA ASN A 509 3.37 24.91 -34.37
C ASN A 509 3.82 24.59 -35.81
N THR A 510 3.10 23.70 -36.51
CA THR A 510 3.33 23.45 -37.94
C THR A 510 2.48 24.37 -38.81
N THR A 511 3.07 25.46 -39.31
CA THR A 511 2.44 26.23 -40.41
C THR A 511 2.26 25.32 -41.63
N GLY A 512 1.02 25.07 -42.04
CA GLY A 512 0.70 24.26 -43.22
C GLY A 512 0.39 22.79 -42.95
N HIS A 513 0.31 22.35 -41.69
CA HIS A 513 -0.12 21.01 -41.28
C HIS A 513 0.71 19.85 -41.88
N THR A 514 1.97 20.09 -42.29
CA THR A 514 2.79 19.04 -42.94
C THR A 514 3.83 18.50 -41.97
N ASN A 515 3.59 17.32 -41.38
CA ASN A 515 4.65 16.40 -40.95
C ASN A 515 4.14 14.94 -40.84
N ALA A 516 4.90 14.05 -41.50
CA ALA A 516 4.93 12.58 -41.49
C ALA A 516 3.71 11.76 -42.01
N PRO A 517 3.93 10.74 -42.88
CA PRO A 517 2.87 9.89 -43.42
C PRO A 517 2.50 8.78 -42.44
N ALA A 518 1.49 8.99 -41.59
CA ALA A 518 1.05 7.95 -40.66
C ALA A 518 -0.05 7.03 -41.24
N GLY A 519 -0.93 7.55 -42.10
CA GLY A 519 -2.16 6.84 -42.47
C GLY A 519 -3.14 6.69 -41.30
N PHE A 520 -2.95 7.48 -40.24
CA PHE A 520 -3.73 7.53 -39.00
C PHE A 520 -3.99 8.99 -38.62
N GLY A 521 -5.09 9.26 -37.91
CA GLY A 521 -5.48 10.61 -37.50
C GLY A 521 -4.54 11.23 -36.45
N GLN A 522 -4.47 12.57 -36.44
CA GLN A 522 -3.61 13.35 -35.57
C GLN A 522 -4.26 14.67 -35.09
N PHE A 523 -3.84 15.13 -33.90
CA PHE A 523 -4.17 16.45 -33.36
C PHE A 523 -3.03 17.45 -33.65
N ILE A 524 -3.41 18.67 -34.03
CA ILE A 524 -2.47 19.75 -34.36
C ILE A 524 -2.80 20.97 -33.51
N TYR A 525 -1.88 21.39 -32.66
CA TYR A 525 -2.01 22.60 -31.85
C TYR A 525 -1.15 23.74 -32.41
N GLU A 526 -1.79 24.81 -32.82
CA GLU A 526 -1.13 26.05 -33.24
C GLU A 526 -1.04 26.99 -32.03
N SER A 527 0.07 26.95 -31.28
CA SER A 527 0.18 27.70 -30.01
C SER A 527 0.11 29.22 -30.23
N ASP A 528 0.67 29.73 -31.33
CA ASP A 528 0.64 31.15 -31.69
C ASP A 528 -0.77 31.69 -31.95
N ALA A 529 -1.64 30.84 -32.51
CA ALA A 529 -3.04 31.18 -32.81
C ALA A 529 -4.02 30.68 -31.73
N SER A 530 -3.53 29.83 -30.81
CA SER A 530 -4.30 29.13 -29.77
C SER A 530 -5.46 28.32 -30.36
N ARG A 531 -5.18 27.58 -31.43
CA ARG A 531 -6.16 26.75 -32.16
C ARG A 531 -5.76 25.29 -32.14
N LEU A 532 -6.71 24.44 -31.81
CA LEU A 532 -6.59 22.98 -31.87
C LEU A 532 -7.36 22.46 -33.08
N TRP A 533 -6.71 21.59 -33.83
CA TRP A 533 -7.22 21.00 -35.07
C TRP A 533 -7.16 19.48 -35.01
N TRP A 534 -8.08 18.84 -35.73
CA TRP A 534 -8.10 17.42 -35.98
C TRP A 534 -7.86 17.13 -37.47
N ASP A 535 -6.84 16.35 -37.77
CA ASP A 535 -6.51 15.87 -39.11
C ASP A 535 -6.76 14.36 -39.18
N LYS A 536 -7.86 13.96 -39.82
CA LYS A 536 -8.38 12.59 -39.78
C LYS A 536 -7.51 11.57 -40.52
N ASP A 537 -6.85 11.96 -41.61
CA ASP A 537 -6.08 11.03 -42.44
C ASP A 537 -4.57 11.08 -42.16
N GLY A 538 -4.14 12.06 -41.37
CA GLY A 538 -2.73 12.29 -41.01
C GLY A 538 -1.85 12.59 -42.21
N ALA A 539 -2.43 12.91 -43.38
CA ALA A 539 -1.68 13.26 -44.58
C ALA A 539 -1.25 14.73 -44.57
N GLY A 540 -1.75 15.51 -43.61
CA GLY A 540 -1.52 16.93 -43.51
C GLY A 540 -2.28 17.76 -44.56
N GLY A 541 -2.47 19.04 -44.27
CA GLY A 541 -2.99 20.04 -45.20
C GLY A 541 -4.44 20.48 -44.96
N ALA A 542 -5.12 20.94 -46.02
CA ALA A 542 -6.40 21.67 -45.99
C ALA A 542 -7.64 20.86 -45.54
N ALA A 543 -7.47 19.60 -45.16
CA ALA A 543 -8.54 18.72 -44.68
C ALA A 543 -8.68 18.72 -43.15
N ALA A 544 -7.73 19.30 -42.41
CA ALA A 544 -7.82 19.45 -40.96
C ALA A 544 -9.00 20.35 -40.58
N VAL A 545 -9.75 19.95 -39.57
CA VAL A 545 -10.91 20.68 -39.05
C VAL A 545 -10.54 21.28 -37.71
N GLN A 546 -10.79 22.58 -37.53
CA GLN A 546 -10.61 23.22 -36.23
C GLN A 546 -11.68 22.71 -35.28
N ILE A 547 -11.28 22.30 -34.08
CA ILE A 547 -12.18 21.72 -33.08
C ILE A 547 -12.27 22.55 -31.81
N ALA A 548 -11.20 23.28 -31.46
CA ALA A 548 -11.22 24.15 -30.30
C ALA A 548 -10.31 25.36 -30.46
N THR A 549 -10.54 26.34 -29.59
CA THR A 549 -9.63 27.43 -29.26
C THR A 549 -9.31 27.38 -27.78
N LEU A 550 -8.07 27.69 -27.42
CA LEU A 550 -7.63 27.74 -26.04
C LEU A 550 -7.12 29.15 -25.68
N ASP A 551 -6.74 29.36 -24.41
CA ASP A 551 -6.07 30.57 -23.98
C ASP A 551 -4.65 30.70 -24.57
N ARG A 552 -4.18 31.94 -24.68
CA ARG A 552 -2.89 32.24 -25.32
C ARG A 552 -1.72 31.81 -24.46
N GLY A 553 -0.69 31.26 -25.11
CA GLY A 553 0.60 30.96 -24.48
C GLY A 553 0.65 29.62 -23.76
N LEU A 554 -0.32 28.73 -23.98
CA LEU A 554 -0.24 27.33 -23.53
C LEU A 554 0.73 26.56 -24.43
N ASP A 555 1.47 25.64 -23.82
CA ASP A 555 2.39 24.72 -24.49
C ASP A 555 1.85 23.29 -24.32
N LEU A 556 0.78 22.98 -25.08
CA LEU A 556 0.14 21.67 -25.01
C LEU A 556 1.05 20.58 -25.58
N SER A 557 0.89 19.39 -25.02
CA SER A 557 1.62 18.16 -25.33
C SER A 557 0.66 16.98 -25.46
N ALA A 558 1.17 15.84 -25.92
CA ALA A 558 0.39 14.60 -26.02
C ALA A 558 -0.18 14.14 -24.66
N SER A 559 0.50 14.44 -23.54
CA SER A 559 0.06 14.04 -22.20
C SER A 559 -1.13 14.84 -21.67
N ASP A 560 -1.44 15.98 -22.28
CA ASP A 560 -2.60 16.79 -21.90
C ASP A 560 -3.92 16.23 -22.47
N PHE A 561 -3.86 15.12 -23.21
CA PHE A 561 -5.00 14.48 -23.86
C PHE A 561 -5.31 13.10 -23.27
N LYS A 562 -6.60 12.78 -23.17
CA LYS A 562 -7.10 11.45 -22.84
C LYS A 562 -7.96 10.94 -23.99
N VAL A 563 -7.64 9.76 -24.50
CA VAL A 563 -8.41 9.10 -25.56
C VAL A 563 -9.32 8.05 -24.92
N VAL A 564 -10.63 8.22 -25.02
CA VAL A 564 -11.64 7.31 -24.46
C VAL A 564 -12.42 6.60 -25.57
N THR A 565 -13.28 5.65 -25.20
CA THR A 565 -14.13 4.90 -26.15
C THR A 565 -15.22 5.75 -26.80
#